data_AF-A0A5E4PKT7-F1
#
_entry.id   AF-A0A5E4PKT7-F1
#
_cell.length_a   1.000
_cell.length_b   1.000
_cell.length_c   1.000
_cell.angle_alpha   90.00
_cell.angle_beta   90.00
_cell.angle_gamma   90.00
#
_symmetry.space_group_name_H-M   'P 1'
#
loop_
_entity.id
_entity.type
_entity.pdbx_description
1 polymer ?
#
loop_
_entity_poly.entity_id
_entity_poly.type
_entity_poly.pdbx_seq_one_letter_code
_entity_poly.pdbx_strand_id
1 'polypeptide(L)'
;MDLSAEEVVKGLLSEAAYATPSDNVRVEDLEMKLPKWFDEAKFNQGRRFFSDFCIAHTLSLISGFIAVLAVPTVIKVMIGTQRSNTPYTAYKRYLSTYLHIITWASHDLKPGSPSWRSLHTVRARHVVAGRAARLKKQGTVSQRDLALTMLGLIGFSVLKPDKFHLVSVKKGDMEAFVHFWAVIGAMIGCQDRYNICRKTYDETYQVCQELVDRVLLPCLENVPEYFEHTARVLIDGGSAVFSFIDGDFIIYWTKHLANVPGYIYTEEERLALQRKLKKSRCK
;
A
#
# COMPACT_ATOMS: atom_id res chain seq x y z
N MET A 1 14.30 15.83 -11.78
CA MET A 1 14.75 14.79 -12.74
C MET A 1 13.58 13.86 -12.89
N ASP A 2 12.85 14.02 -13.98
CA ASP A 2 11.57 13.39 -14.22
C ASP A 2 11.84 12.02 -14.86
N LEU A 3 12.15 11.04 -14.02
CA LEU A 3 12.28 9.64 -14.44
C LEU A 3 10.96 9.16 -15.00
N SER A 4 11.00 8.37 -16.08
CA SER A 4 9.82 7.68 -16.59
C SER A 4 9.28 6.68 -15.56
N ALA A 5 8.01 6.28 -15.70
CA ALA A 5 7.42 5.26 -14.82
C ALA A 5 8.24 3.95 -14.82
N GLU A 6 8.71 3.53 -16.01
CA GLU A 6 9.54 2.34 -16.16
C GLU A 6 10.89 2.47 -15.42
N GLU A 7 11.54 3.64 -15.50
CA GLU A 7 12.80 3.90 -14.80
C GLU A 7 12.63 3.88 -13.28
N VAL A 8 11.55 4.49 -12.78
CA VAL A 8 11.19 4.45 -11.35
C VAL A 8 11.00 3.01 -10.90
N VAL A 9 10.21 2.22 -11.64
CA VAL A 9 9.91 0.82 -11.31
C VAL A 9 11.16 -0.04 -11.39
N LYS A 10 12.01 0.14 -12.41
CA LYS A 10 13.30 -0.55 -12.52
C LYS A 10 14.21 -0.23 -11.34
N GLY A 11 14.27 1.03 -10.92
CA GLY A 11 15.02 1.44 -9.74
C GLY A 11 14.48 0.81 -8.46
N LEU A 12 13.16 0.83 -8.27
CA LEU A 12 12.46 0.27 -7.12
C LEU A 12 12.62 -1.26 -7.01
N LEU A 13 12.57 -1.97 -8.13
CA LEU A 13 12.72 -3.43 -8.17
C LEU A 13 14.17 -3.91 -8.15
N SER A 14 15.15 -2.99 -8.16
CA SER A 14 16.57 -3.32 -8.11
C SER A 14 16.98 -3.99 -6.78
N GLU A 15 18.05 -4.77 -6.83
CA GLU A 15 18.69 -5.33 -5.63
C GLU A 15 19.16 -4.24 -4.67
N ALA A 16 19.58 -3.07 -5.18
CA ALA A 16 19.98 -1.94 -4.34
C ALA A 16 18.80 -1.42 -3.50
N ALA A 17 17.61 -1.30 -4.09
CA ALA A 17 16.41 -0.86 -3.37
C ALA A 17 15.96 -1.87 -2.31
N TYR A 18 16.16 -3.17 -2.56
CA TYR A 18 15.89 -4.22 -1.58
C TYR A 18 16.94 -4.28 -0.47
N ALA A 19 18.22 -4.12 -0.81
CA ALA A 19 19.31 -4.13 0.16
C ALA A 19 19.32 -2.90 1.06
N THR A 20 18.76 -1.78 0.60
CA THR A 20 18.69 -0.53 1.37
C THR A 20 17.55 -0.60 2.38
N PRO A 21 17.83 -0.51 3.70
CA PRO A 21 16.78 -0.42 4.72
C PRO A 21 15.91 0.84 4.57
N SER A 22 14.70 0.78 5.14
CA SER A 22 13.81 1.93 5.30
C SER A 22 14.50 3.10 5.98
N ASP A 23 15.33 2.81 6.98
CA ASP A 23 16.22 3.77 7.60
C ASP A 23 17.46 3.10 8.18
N ASN A 24 18.56 3.85 8.22
CA ASN A 24 19.86 3.38 8.68
C ASN A 24 20.25 3.97 10.05
N VAL A 25 19.55 5.00 10.52
CA VAL A 25 19.83 5.64 11.82
C VAL A 25 19.18 4.88 12.98
N ARG A 26 19.59 5.16 14.23
CA ARG A 26 18.90 4.67 15.43
C ARG A 26 17.63 5.47 15.66
N VAL A 27 16.69 4.88 16.41
CA VAL A 27 15.37 5.48 16.63
C VAL A 27 15.51 6.84 17.32
N GLU A 28 16.49 6.95 18.21
CA GLU A 28 16.79 8.18 18.96
C GLU A 28 17.36 9.29 18.06
N ASP A 29 17.97 8.91 16.94
CA ASP A 29 18.58 9.82 15.97
C ASP A 29 17.64 10.08 14.77
N LEU A 30 16.38 9.62 14.81
CA LEU A 30 15.42 9.85 13.73
C LEU A 30 15.03 11.31 13.65
N GLU A 31 15.37 11.93 12.52
CA GLU A 31 14.95 13.30 12.23
C GLU A 31 13.77 13.31 11.26
N MET A 32 12.68 13.97 11.68
CA MET A 32 11.51 14.19 10.85
C MET A 32 11.67 15.51 10.09
N LYS A 33 11.65 15.45 8.76
CA LYS A 33 11.72 16.63 7.89
C LYS A 33 10.66 16.54 6.82
N LEU A 34 9.95 17.64 6.61
CA LEU A 34 9.10 17.78 5.43
C LEU A 34 9.96 17.74 4.17
N PRO A 35 9.49 17.09 3.09
CA PRO A 35 10.19 17.13 1.83
C PRO A 35 10.22 18.57 1.28
N LYS A 36 11.27 18.92 0.53
CA LYS A 36 11.43 20.27 -0.05
C LYS A 36 10.29 20.65 -1.01
N TRP A 37 9.65 19.66 -1.61
CA TRP A 37 8.51 19.80 -2.52
C TRP A 37 7.15 19.74 -1.79
N PHE A 38 7.13 19.83 -0.45
CA PHE A 38 5.90 19.86 0.33
C PHE A 38 5.05 21.09 -0.03
N ASP A 39 3.87 20.84 -0.57
CA ASP A 39 2.80 21.81 -0.77
C ASP A 39 1.70 21.55 0.27
N GLU A 40 1.56 22.47 1.22
CA GLU A 40 0.60 22.34 2.33
C GLU A 40 -0.85 22.42 1.86
N ALA A 41 -1.16 23.27 0.86
CA ALA A 41 -2.51 23.42 0.34
C ALA A 41 -2.95 22.15 -0.37
N LYS A 42 -2.08 21.60 -1.24
CA LYS A 42 -2.33 20.34 -1.95
C LYS A 42 -2.41 19.16 -0.98
N PHE A 43 -1.56 19.12 0.05
CA PHE A 43 -1.61 18.09 1.09
C PHE A 43 -2.94 18.11 1.86
N ASN A 44 -3.40 19.30 2.27
CA ASN A 44 -4.67 19.45 2.97
C ASN A 44 -5.88 19.16 2.08
N GLN A 45 -5.81 19.48 0.79
CA GLN A 45 -6.82 19.07 -0.19
C GLN A 45 -6.90 17.54 -0.28
N GLY A 46 -5.77 16.84 -0.33
CA GLY A 46 -5.71 15.37 -0.36
C GLY A 46 -6.25 14.73 0.92
N ARG A 47 -5.91 15.28 2.09
CA ARG A 47 -6.48 14.88 3.39
C ARG A 47 -8.00 14.97 3.41
N ARG A 48 -8.54 16.10 2.95
CA ARG A 48 -9.99 16.29 2.85
C ARG A 48 -10.62 15.31 1.86
N PHE A 49 -9.99 15.06 0.70
CA PHE A 49 -10.50 14.07 -0.26
C PHE A 49 -10.56 12.66 0.35
N PHE A 50 -9.52 12.25 1.08
CA PHE A 50 -9.55 10.98 1.81
C PHE A 50 -10.70 10.96 2.84
N SER A 51 -10.93 12.05 3.56
CA SER A 51 -12.01 12.14 4.54
C SER A 51 -13.39 12.06 3.91
N ASP A 52 -13.62 12.73 2.77
CA ASP A 52 -14.89 12.72 2.04
C ASP A 52 -15.26 11.29 1.59
N PHE A 53 -14.26 10.48 1.23
CA PHE A 53 -14.42 9.11 0.73
C PHE A 53 -13.79 8.06 1.67
N CYS A 54 -13.81 8.31 2.99
CA CYS A 54 -13.06 7.51 3.97
C CYS A 54 -13.37 6.00 3.88
N ILE A 55 -14.65 5.63 3.76
CA ILE A 55 -15.06 4.21 3.66
C ILE A 55 -14.54 3.58 2.37
N ALA A 56 -14.65 4.27 1.23
CA ALA A 56 -14.19 3.79 -0.06
C ALA A 56 -12.67 3.60 -0.10
N HIS A 57 -11.92 4.58 0.39
CA HIS A 57 -10.47 4.46 0.52
C HIS A 57 -10.05 3.38 1.51
N THR A 58 -10.81 3.19 2.60
CA THR A 58 -10.54 2.12 3.56
C THR A 58 -10.71 0.74 2.92
N LEU A 59 -11.76 0.53 2.13
CA LEU A 59 -11.93 -0.73 1.39
C LEU A 59 -10.77 -0.95 0.39
N SER A 60 -10.40 0.09 -0.36
CA SER A 60 -9.23 0.03 -1.26
C SER A 60 -7.94 -0.30 -0.52
N LEU A 61 -7.74 0.26 0.66
CA LEU A 61 -6.56 0.04 1.49
C LEU A 61 -6.49 -1.39 2.03
N ILE A 62 -7.63 -1.93 2.48
CA ILE A 62 -7.71 -3.32 2.93
C ILE A 62 -7.37 -4.25 1.76
N SER A 63 -7.98 -4.05 0.59
CA SER A 63 -7.67 -4.86 -0.61
C SER A 63 -6.21 -4.77 -1.02
N GLY A 64 -5.64 -3.55 -1.07
CA GLY A 64 -4.25 -3.38 -1.45
C GLY A 64 -3.28 -3.94 -0.40
N PHE A 65 -3.63 -3.89 0.88
CA PHE A 65 -2.84 -4.52 1.94
C PHE A 65 -2.87 -6.05 1.84
N ILE A 66 -4.03 -6.65 1.55
CA ILE A 66 -4.12 -8.08 1.21
C ILE A 66 -3.22 -8.38 0.01
N ALA A 67 -3.21 -7.56 -1.05
CA ALA A 67 -2.36 -7.77 -2.21
C ALA A 67 -0.87 -7.80 -1.85
N VAL A 68 -0.43 -6.87 -1.00
CA VAL A 68 0.97 -6.77 -0.57
C VAL A 68 1.40 -7.96 0.30
N LEU A 69 0.50 -8.62 1.03
CA LEU A 69 0.82 -9.85 1.75
C LEU A 69 1.20 -11.01 0.81
N ALA A 70 0.87 -10.93 -0.48
CA ALA A 70 1.33 -11.92 -1.45
C ALA A 70 2.83 -11.76 -1.77
N VAL A 71 3.44 -10.61 -1.46
CA VAL A 71 4.87 -10.36 -1.70
C VAL A 71 5.72 -11.12 -0.66
N PRO A 72 6.59 -12.07 -1.07
CA PRO A 72 7.30 -12.94 -0.15
C PRO A 72 8.18 -12.21 0.88
N THR A 73 8.85 -11.13 0.47
CA THR A 73 9.71 -10.33 1.36
C THR A 73 8.89 -9.62 2.44
N VAL A 74 7.70 -9.14 2.09
CA VAL A 74 6.81 -8.44 3.02
C VAL A 74 6.20 -9.42 4.01
N ILE A 75 5.58 -10.51 3.55
CA ILE A 75 4.92 -11.46 4.46
C ILE A 75 5.91 -12.13 5.42
N LYS A 76 7.16 -12.37 4.98
CA LYS A 76 8.21 -12.91 5.84
C LYS A 76 8.53 -11.99 7.02
N VAL A 77 8.63 -10.68 6.79
CA VAL A 77 8.78 -9.69 7.87
C VAL A 77 7.53 -9.67 8.75
N MET A 78 6.34 -9.66 8.15
CA MET A 78 5.07 -9.65 8.86
C MET A 78 4.96 -10.80 9.86
N ILE A 79 5.22 -12.03 9.41
CA ILE A 79 5.22 -13.25 10.24
C ILE A 79 6.32 -13.18 11.31
N GLY A 80 7.52 -12.74 10.93
CA GLY A 80 8.68 -12.64 11.83
C GLY A 80 8.45 -11.72 13.04
N THR A 81 7.50 -10.78 12.96
CA THR A 81 7.13 -9.91 14.09
C THR A 81 6.26 -10.60 15.14
N GLN A 82 5.54 -11.68 14.79
CA GLN A 82 4.57 -12.36 15.67
C GLN A 82 3.45 -11.44 16.19
N ARG A 83 3.14 -10.35 15.47
CA ARG A 83 2.10 -9.37 15.85
C ARG A 83 0.79 -9.54 15.08
N SER A 84 0.65 -10.60 14.31
CA SER A 84 -0.55 -10.87 13.48
C SER A 84 -0.74 -12.36 13.21
N ASN A 85 -0.34 -13.21 14.17
CA ASN A 85 -0.44 -14.67 14.11
C ASN A 85 -1.74 -15.20 14.72
N THR A 86 -2.49 -14.39 15.46
CA THR A 86 -3.81 -14.73 16.01
C THR A 86 -4.78 -13.60 15.74
N PRO A 87 -6.11 -13.84 15.72
CA PRO A 87 -7.10 -12.78 15.52
C PRO A 87 -6.93 -11.61 16.50
N TYR A 88 -6.58 -11.90 17.77
CA TYR A 88 -6.37 -10.85 18.78
C TYR A 88 -5.12 -10.00 18.55
N THR A 89 -3.98 -10.62 18.19
CA THR A 89 -2.75 -9.84 17.90
C THR A 89 -2.92 -9.05 16.60
N ALA A 90 -3.55 -9.66 15.59
CA ALA A 90 -3.94 -9.02 14.34
C ALA A 90 -4.86 -7.81 14.59
N TYR A 91 -5.93 -7.95 15.37
CA TYR A 91 -6.82 -6.86 15.75
C TYR A 91 -6.04 -5.64 16.25
N LYS A 92 -5.17 -5.81 17.25
CA LYS A 92 -4.36 -4.71 17.81
C LYS A 92 -3.48 -4.05 16.74
N ARG A 93 -2.83 -4.86 15.90
CA ARG A 93 -1.90 -4.38 14.88
C ARG A 93 -2.63 -3.57 13.80
N TYR A 94 -3.69 -4.13 13.25
CA TYR A 94 -4.38 -3.55 12.10
C TYR A 94 -5.26 -2.38 12.51
N LEU A 95 -5.89 -2.43 13.69
CA LEU A 95 -6.53 -1.25 14.27
C LEU A 95 -5.51 -0.12 14.51
N SER A 96 -4.33 -0.41 15.09
CA SER A 96 -3.30 0.61 15.25
C SER A 96 -2.87 1.21 13.91
N THR A 97 -2.73 0.39 12.86
CA THR A 97 -2.35 0.86 11.52
C THR A 97 -3.43 1.77 10.94
N TYR A 98 -4.69 1.35 11.01
CA TYR A 98 -5.83 2.15 10.57
C TYR A 98 -5.94 3.48 11.30
N LEU A 99 -5.80 3.48 12.64
CA LEU A 99 -5.82 4.71 13.43
C LEU A 99 -4.67 5.67 13.08
N HIS A 100 -3.49 5.16 12.70
CA HIS A 100 -2.41 6.01 12.20
C HIS A 100 -2.82 6.71 10.89
N ILE A 101 -3.42 5.98 9.95
CA ILE A 101 -3.89 6.52 8.66
C ILE A 101 -4.98 7.58 8.88
N ILE A 102 -5.99 7.28 9.72
CA ILE A 102 -7.03 8.24 10.08
C ILE A 102 -6.42 9.47 10.77
N THR A 103 -5.43 9.27 11.65
CA THR A 103 -4.73 10.41 12.27
C THR A 103 -4.10 11.32 11.21
N TRP A 104 -3.43 10.75 10.21
CA TRP A 104 -2.78 11.49 9.12
C TRP A 104 -3.77 12.26 8.25
N ALA A 105 -4.95 11.69 8.00
CA ALA A 105 -6.01 12.36 7.26
C ALA A 105 -6.67 13.48 8.09
N SER A 106 -6.91 13.24 9.37
CA SER A 106 -7.72 14.16 10.20
C SER A 106 -6.94 15.31 10.82
N HIS A 107 -5.60 15.23 10.95
CA HIS A 107 -4.80 16.26 11.62
C HIS A 107 -3.76 16.89 10.70
N ASP A 108 -3.46 18.16 10.96
CA ASP A 108 -2.42 18.90 10.25
C ASP A 108 -1.04 18.26 10.40
N LEU A 109 -0.18 18.48 9.41
CA LEU A 109 1.18 17.97 9.41
C LEU A 109 2.16 19.08 9.78
N LYS A 110 2.25 19.35 11.08
CA LYS A 110 3.19 20.31 11.67
C LYS A 110 4.00 19.68 12.78
N PRO A 111 5.23 20.15 13.08
CA PRO A 111 6.00 19.67 14.21
C PRO A 111 5.16 19.61 15.50
N GLY A 112 5.12 18.45 16.15
CA GLY A 112 4.33 18.22 17.38
C GLY A 112 2.86 17.83 17.19
N SER A 113 2.28 18.04 16.00
CA SER A 113 0.91 17.61 15.68
C SER A 113 0.70 16.10 15.88
N PRO A 114 -0.55 15.63 16.03
CA PRO A 114 -0.85 14.20 16.07
C PRO A 114 -0.33 13.44 14.84
N SER A 115 -0.47 14.00 13.62
CA SER A 115 0.07 13.41 12.39
C SER A 115 1.58 13.27 12.45
N TRP A 116 2.30 14.29 12.93
CA TRP A 116 3.76 14.26 13.07
C TRP A 116 4.24 13.18 14.02
N ARG A 117 3.64 13.11 15.23
CA ARG A 117 3.97 12.09 16.24
C ARG A 117 3.62 10.68 15.72
N SER A 118 2.49 10.56 15.04
CA SER A 118 2.04 9.31 14.41
C SER A 118 3.03 8.82 13.34
N LEU A 119 3.47 9.69 12.43
CA LEU A 119 4.45 9.37 11.38
C LEU A 119 5.81 8.98 11.96
N HIS A 120 6.31 9.73 12.95
CA HIS A 120 7.52 9.37 13.68
C HIS A 120 7.41 7.98 14.32
N THR A 121 6.27 7.69 14.96
CA THR A 121 6.01 6.38 15.58
C THR A 121 6.05 5.24 14.55
N VAL A 122 5.43 5.43 13.39
CA VAL A 122 5.43 4.42 12.31
C VAL A 122 6.82 4.23 11.71
N ARG A 123 7.56 5.31 11.43
CA ARG A 123 8.95 5.25 10.95
C ARG A 123 9.85 4.51 11.94
N ALA A 124 9.76 4.83 13.23
CA ALA A 124 10.50 4.11 14.28
C ALA A 124 10.15 2.62 14.34
N ARG A 125 8.88 2.25 14.21
CA ARG A 125 8.44 0.84 14.16
C ARG A 125 9.03 0.10 12.95
N HIS A 126 9.12 0.74 11.78
CA HIS A 126 9.77 0.16 10.61
C HIS A 126 11.27 -0.06 10.83
N VAL A 127 11.97 0.88 11.49
CA VAL A 127 13.39 0.71 11.85
C VAL A 127 13.58 -0.48 12.79
N VAL A 128 12.77 -0.58 13.84
CA VAL A 128 12.84 -1.67 14.82
C VAL A 128 12.54 -3.02 14.16
N ALA A 129 11.47 -3.11 13.37
CA ALA A 129 11.10 -4.33 12.65
C ALA A 129 12.17 -4.73 11.63
N GLY A 130 12.71 -3.77 10.88
CA GLY A 130 13.77 -3.98 9.90
C GLY A 130 15.07 -4.48 10.53
N ARG A 131 15.44 -3.95 11.71
CA ARG A 131 16.59 -4.43 12.50
C ARG A 131 16.36 -5.85 13.02
N ALA A 132 15.19 -6.12 13.61
CA ALA A 132 14.86 -7.44 14.12
C ALA A 132 14.85 -8.52 13.02
N ALA A 133 14.31 -8.20 11.83
CA ALA A 133 14.34 -9.10 10.68
C ALA A 133 15.78 -9.42 10.24
N ARG A 134 16.68 -8.44 10.23
CA ARG A 134 18.10 -8.66 9.88
C ARG A 134 18.81 -9.55 10.88
N LEU A 135 18.59 -9.33 12.18
CA LEU A 135 19.15 -10.17 13.25
C LEU A 135 18.70 -11.63 13.13
N LYS A 136 17.46 -11.86 12.68
CA LYS A 136 16.91 -13.21 12.43
C LYS A 136 17.30 -13.78 11.06
N LYS A 137 18.09 -13.08 10.24
CA LYS A 137 18.38 -13.43 8.83
C LYS A 137 17.12 -13.63 7.98
N GLN A 138 16.07 -12.87 8.28
CA GLN A 138 14.76 -12.93 7.62
C GLN A 138 14.52 -11.81 6.60
N GLY A 139 15.54 -11.01 6.30
CA GLY A 139 15.45 -9.85 5.40
C GLY A 139 15.45 -8.54 6.18
N THR A 140 14.77 -7.52 5.66
CA THR A 140 14.62 -6.23 6.33
C THR A 140 13.35 -5.53 5.88
N VAL A 141 12.98 -4.42 6.52
CA VAL A 141 12.01 -3.49 5.94
C VAL A 141 12.82 -2.60 5.00
N SER A 142 12.82 -2.92 3.72
CA SER A 142 13.63 -2.22 2.72
C SER A 142 12.92 -1.00 2.13
N GLN A 143 13.65 -0.17 1.38
CA GLN A 143 13.05 0.90 0.56
C GLN A 143 12.06 0.32 -0.46
N ARG A 144 12.41 -0.81 -1.09
CA ARG A 144 11.50 -1.56 -1.97
C ARG A 144 10.22 -1.99 -1.24
N ASP A 145 10.36 -2.60 -0.06
CA ASP A 145 9.20 -3.09 0.70
C ASP A 145 8.32 -1.94 1.21
N LEU A 146 8.91 -0.79 1.59
CA LEU A 146 8.15 0.41 1.90
C LEU A 146 7.35 0.90 0.70
N ALA A 147 7.97 0.98 -0.48
CA ALA A 147 7.31 1.43 -1.70
C ALA A 147 6.20 0.48 -2.15
N LEU A 148 6.41 -0.84 -2.04
CA LEU A 148 5.36 -1.84 -2.28
C LEU A 148 4.25 -1.78 -1.23
N THR A 149 4.57 -1.49 0.03
CA THR A 149 3.54 -1.26 1.05
C THR A 149 2.71 -0.02 0.73
N MET A 150 3.34 1.07 0.28
CA MET A 150 2.63 2.27 -0.21
C MET A 150 1.69 1.93 -1.37
N LEU A 151 2.10 1.06 -2.29
CA LEU A 151 1.23 0.57 -3.37
C LEU A 151 -0.02 -0.13 -2.80
N GLY A 152 0.12 -0.89 -1.72
CA GLY A 152 -1.02 -1.47 -1.02
C GLY A 152 -1.95 -0.45 -0.36
N LEU A 153 -1.47 0.75 -0.03
CA LEU A 153 -2.30 1.78 0.62
C LEU A 153 -3.05 2.66 -0.39
N ILE A 154 -2.44 2.97 -1.54
CA ILE A 154 -2.99 3.92 -2.53
C ILE A 154 -3.30 3.29 -3.89
N GLY A 155 -2.64 2.18 -4.25
CA GLY A 155 -2.56 1.68 -5.62
C GLY A 155 -3.92 1.43 -6.25
N PHE A 156 -4.81 0.70 -5.58
CA PHE A 156 -6.14 0.43 -6.12
C PHE A 156 -7.06 1.65 -6.16
N SER A 157 -6.90 2.62 -5.25
CA SER A 157 -7.62 3.90 -5.32
C SER A 157 -7.21 4.70 -6.56
N VAL A 158 -5.93 4.62 -6.95
CA VAL A 158 -5.41 5.26 -8.17
C VAL A 158 -5.83 4.51 -9.42
N LEU A 159 -5.72 3.17 -9.43
CA LEU A 159 -5.89 2.36 -10.63
C LEU A 159 -7.35 2.05 -10.97
N LYS A 160 -8.21 1.92 -9.96
CA LYS A 160 -9.60 1.45 -10.09
C LYS A 160 -10.57 2.38 -9.31
N PRO A 161 -10.51 3.72 -9.47
CA PRO A 161 -11.33 4.63 -8.67
C PRO A 161 -12.83 4.39 -8.86
N ASP A 162 -13.24 3.94 -10.05
CA ASP A 162 -14.60 3.53 -10.41
C ASP A 162 -15.12 2.37 -9.54
N LYS A 163 -14.27 1.37 -9.27
CA LYS A 163 -14.65 0.20 -8.43
C LYS A 163 -14.88 0.57 -6.96
N PHE A 164 -14.41 1.73 -6.53
CA PHE A 164 -14.61 2.26 -5.18
C PHE A 164 -15.52 3.50 -5.15
N HIS A 165 -16.10 3.89 -6.29
CA HIS A 165 -16.91 5.11 -6.42
C HIS A 165 -16.18 6.39 -5.95
N LEU A 166 -14.87 6.45 -6.19
CA LEU A 166 -14.06 7.63 -5.91
C LEU A 166 -14.27 8.66 -7.03
N VAL A 167 -14.94 9.76 -6.71
CA VAL A 167 -15.26 10.82 -7.67
C VAL A 167 -14.64 12.13 -7.20
N SER A 168 -13.89 12.80 -8.09
CA SER A 168 -13.30 14.10 -7.78
C SER A 168 -14.41 15.16 -7.60
N VAL A 169 -14.53 15.71 -6.39
CA VAL A 169 -15.53 16.75 -6.07
C VAL A 169 -14.98 18.14 -6.35
N LYS A 170 -13.67 18.35 -6.14
CA LYS A 170 -12.95 19.56 -6.52
C LYS A 170 -11.91 19.24 -7.58
N LYS A 171 -11.56 20.26 -8.36
CA LYS A 171 -10.48 20.17 -9.35
C LYS A 171 -9.17 19.80 -8.65
N GLY A 172 -8.48 18.78 -9.16
CA GLY A 172 -7.19 18.34 -8.65
C GLY A 172 -7.26 17.41 -7.43
N ASP A 173 -8.42 16.83 -7.12
CA ASP A 173 -8.59 15.96 -5.95
C ASP A 173 -7.70 14.72 -5.99
N MET A 174 -7.61 14.05 -7.15
CA MET A 174 -6.76 12.88 -7.30
C MET A 174 -5.27 13.24 -7.22
N GLU A 175 -4.84 14.34 -7.83
CA GLU A 175 -3.46 14.83 -7.72
C GLU A 175 -3.12 15.24 -6.28
N ALA A 176 -4.07 15.84 -5.56
CA ALA A 176 -3.92 16.21 -4.17
C ALA A 176 -3.84 14.96 -3.27
N PHE A 177 -4.62 13.93 -3.58
CA PHE A 177 -4.58 12.64 -2.90
C PHE A 177 -3.24 11.91 -3.12
N VAL A 178 -2.74 11.91 -4.35
CA VAL A 178 -1.39 11.42 -4.67
C VAL A 178 -0.33 12.20 -3.90
N HIS A 179 -0.42 13.52 -3.84
CA HIS A 179 0.53 14.36 -3.10
C HIS A 179 0.47 14.10 -1.59
N PHE A 180 -0.73 13.90 -1.03
CA PHE A 180 -0.91 13.49 0.36
C PHE A 180 -0.10 12.23 0.66
N TRP A 181 -0.28 11.16 -0.12
CA TRP A 181 0.48 9.92 0.07
C TRP A 181 1.97 10.06 -0.30
N ALA A 182 2.35 10.90 -1.26
CA ALA A 182 3.75 11.19 -1.55
C ALA A 182 4.45 11.71 -0.28
N VAL A 183 3.85 12.71 0.37
CA VAL A 183 4.38 13.29 1.61
C VAL A 183 4.42 12.26 2.74
N ILE A 184 3.36 11.45 2.90
CA ILE A 184 3.35 10.36 3.90
C ILE A 184 4.50 9.39 3.65
N GLY A 185 4.71 8.97 2.40
CA GLY A 185 5.81 8.09 1.99
C GLY A 185 7.18 8.67 2.37
N ALA A 186 7.42 9.94 2.07
CA ALA A 186 8.65 10.63 2.45
C ALA A 186 8.83 10.69 3.98
N MET A 187 7.77 11.03 4.70
CA MET A 187 7.79 11.18 6.16
C MET A 187 7.99 9.85 6.90
N ILE A 188 7.64 8.71 6.32
CA ILE A 188 7.92 7.38 6.88
C ILE A 188 9.30 6.82 6.47
N GLY A 189 10.13 7.61 5.77
CA GLY A 189 11.50 7.26 5.41
C GLY A 189 11.67 6.67 4.00
N CYS A 190 10.64 6.71 3.14
CA CYS A 190 10.80 6.34 1.74
C CYS A 190 11.57 7.45 1.00
N GLN A 191 12.69 7.10 0.36
CA GLN A 191 13.47 8.04 -0.42
C GLN A 191 12.70 8.45 -1.68
N ASP A 192 12.77 9.72 -2.07
CA ASP A 192 12.03 10.28 -3.22
C ASP A 192 12.21 9.50 -4.54
N ARG A 193 13.38 8.88 -4.74
CA ARG A 193 13.67 8.04 -5.92
C ARG A 193 12.90 6.71 -5.94
N TYR A 194 12.44 6.23 -4.80
CA TYR A 194 11.65 5.00 -4.65
C TYR A 194 10.18 5.28 -4.32
N ASN A 195 9.80 6.55 -4.11
CA ASN A 195 8.43 6.94 -3.81
C ASN A 195 7.54 6.77 -5.06
N ILE A 196 6.53 5.92 -4.95
CA ILE A 196 5.62 5.59 -6.06
C ILE A 196 4.68 6.74 -6.41
N CYS A 197 4.39 7.64 -5.46
CA CYS A 197 3.54 8.79 -5.69
C CYS A 197 4.39 9.89 -6.34
N ARG A 198 4.11 10.15 -7.62
CA ARG A 198 4.87 11.06 -8.47
C ARG A 198 4.21 12.44 -8.51
N LYS A 199 4.75 13.34 -9.34
CA LYS A 199 4.31 14.73 -9.38
C LYS A 199 2.87 14.86 -9.90
N THR A 200 2.51 14.01 -10.85
CA THR A 200 1.18 13.98 -11.47
C THR A 200 0.44 12.68 -11.15
N TYR A 201 -0.89 12.73 -11.30
CA TYR A 201 -1.74 11.54 -11.18
C TYR A 201 -1.38 10.50 -12.25
N ASP A 202 -1.19 10.92 -13.50
CA ASP A 202 -0.87 10.03 -14.63
C ASP A 202 0.46 9.28 -14.44
N GLU A 203 1.52 9.99 -14.02
CA GLU A 203 2.81 9.34 -13.70
C GLU A 203 2.65 8.31 -12.58
N THR A 204 1.88 8.65 -11.54
CA THR A 204 1.62 7.75 -10.41
C THR A 204 0.80 6.55 -10.86
N TYR A 205 -0.21 6.75 -11.72
CA TYR A 205 -1.00 5.69 -12.31
C TYR A 205 -0.11 4.70 -13.06
N GLN A 206 0.76 5.19 -13.93
CA GLN A 206 1.68 4.35 -14.70
C GLN A 206 2.62 3.54 -13.79
N VAL A 207 3.21 4.18 -12.76
CA VAL A 207 4.07 3.47 -11.79
C VAL A 207 3.28 2.39 -11.04
N CYS A 208 2.07 2.72 -10.55
CA CYS A 208 1.23 1.75 -9.86
C CYS A 208 0.83 0.57 -10.76
N GLN A 209 0.49 0.83 -12.02
CA GLN A 209 0.07 -0.20 -12.98
C GLN A 209 1.22 -1.16 -13.27
N GLU A 210 2.41 -0.64 -13.54
CA GLU A 210 3.62 -1.44 -13.74
C GLU A 210 3.96 -2.31 -12.52
N LEU A 211 3.83 -1.78 -11.29
CA LEU A 211 4.07 -2.57 -10.09
C LEU A 211 2.99 -3.64 -9.85
N VAL A 212 1.72 -3.35 -10.17
CA VAL A 212 0.67 -4.36 -10.13
C VAL A 212 1.00 -5.49 -11.09
N ASP A 213 1.29 -5.17 -12.35
CA ASP A 213 1.50 -6.19 -13.39
C ASP A 213 2.78 -7.01 -13.16
N ARG A 214 3.86 -6.37 -12.70
CA ARG A 214 5.17 -7.02 -12.53
C ARG A 214 5.38 -7.67 -11.17
N VAL A 215 4.61 -7.29 -10.16
CA VAL A 215 4.80 -7.76 -8.77
C VAL A 215 3.53 -8.36 -8.20
N LEU A 216 2.44 -7.57 -8.07
CA LEU A 216 1.26 -8.04 -7.34
C LEU A 216 0.52 -9.15 -8.07
N LEU A 217 0.31 -9.02 -9.38
CA LEU A 217 -0.35 -10.03 -10.20
C LEU A 217 0.37 -11.40 -10.11
N PRO A 218 1.67 -11.54 -10.40
CA PRO A 218 2.33 -12.85 -10.33
C PRO A 218 2.38 -13.41 -8.90
N CYS A 219 2.51 -12.55 -7.88
CA CYS A 219 2.47 -12.99 -6.48
C CYS A 219 1.06 -13.45 -6.06
N LEU A 220 0.00 -12.83 -6.58
CA LEU A 220 -1.38 -13.21 -6.27
C LEU A 220 -1.87 -14.41 -7.09
N GLU A 221 -1.29 -14.65 -8.25
CA GLU A 221 -1.46 -15.89 -9.00
C GLU A 221 -0.81 -17.07 -8.25
N ASN A 222 0.38 -16.86 -7.69
CA ASN A 222 1.16 -17.86 -6.96
C ASN A 222 1.47 -17.40 -5.53
N VAL A 223 0.45 -17.46 -4.67
CA VAL A 223 0.54 -16.95 -3.30
C VAL A 223 1.50 -17.79 -2.43
N PRO A 224 2.22 -17.17 -1.48
CA PRO A 224 3.08 -17.91 -0.55
C PRO A 224 2.28 -18.72 0.49
N GLU A 225 2.91 -19.76 1.07
CA GLU A 225 2.31 -20.76 1.98
C GLU A 225 1.46 -20.19 3.13
N TYR A 226 1.77 -18.99 3.62
CA TYR A 226 1.06 -18.36 4.75
C TYR A 226 0.11 -17.23 4.35
N PHE A 227 -0.06 -16.97 3.05
CA PHE A 227 -0.87 -15.87 2.56
C PHE A 227 -2.32 -15.95 3.04
N GLU A 228 -3.00 -17.06 2.75
CA GLU A 228 -4.43 -17.19 3.06
C GLU A 228 -4.69 -17.13 4.56
N HIS A 229 -3.87 -17.83 5.35
CA HIS A 229 -3.98 -17.78 6.81
C HIS A 229 -3.78 -16.35 7.34
N THR A 230 -2.76 -15.64 6.87
CA THR A 230 -2.48 -14.26 7.32
C THR A 230 -3.59 -13.31 6.90
N ALA A 231 -4.12 -13.46 5.69
CA ALA A 231 -5.23 -12.66 5.17
C ALA A 231 -6.51 -12.89 5.99
N ARG A 232 -6.89 -14.14 6.27
CA ARG A 232 -8.07 -14.46 7.08
C ARG A 232 -7.93 -13.97 8.52
N VAL A 233 -6.80 -14.23 9.17
CA VAL A 233 -6.53 -13.76 10.54
C VAL A 233 -6.58 -12.23 10.65
N LEU A 234 -6.14 -11.51 9.61
CA LEU A 234 -6.26 -10.06 9.52
C LEU A 234 -7.72 -9.62 9.53
N ILE A 235 -8.55 -10.25 8.70
CA ILE A 235 -9.95 -9.88 8.53
C ILE A 235 -10.78 -10.29 9.74
N ASP A 236 -10.57 -11.49 10.27
CA ASP A 236 -11.21 -11.96 11.49
C ASP A 236 -10.88 -11.04 12.68
N GLY A 237 -9.60 -10.67 12.82
CA GLY A 237 -9.17 -9.70 13.83
C GLY A 237 -9.76 -8.30 13.58
N GLY A 238 -9.87 -7.89 12.32
CA GLY A 238 -10.43 -6.61 11.90
C GLY A 238 -11.96 -6.52 11.97
N SER A 239 -12.67 -7.65 12.07
CA SER A 239 -14.13 -7.74 12.04
C SER A 239 -14.82 -6.91 13.13
N ALA A 240 -14.15 -6.66 14.25
CA ALA A 240 -14.63 -5.76 15.31
C ALA A 240 -14.82 -4.30 14.83
N VAL A 241 -14.19 -3.92 13.72
CA VAL A 241 -14.20 -2.57 13.12
C VAL A 241 -14.77 -2.60 11.71
N PHE A 242 -14.50 -3.66 10.96
CA PHE A 242 -14.91 -3.86 9.56
C PHE A 242 -15.78 -5.11 9.42
N SER A 243 -16.86 -5.21 10.19
CA SER A 243 -17.73 -6.39 10.26
C SER A 243 -18.44 -6.74 8.94
N PHE A 244 -18.42 -5.84 7.97
CA PHE A 244 -19.02 -6.00 6.64
C PHE A 244 -18.09 -6.68 5.62
N ILE A 245 -16.88 -7.09 6.01
CA ILE A 245 -15.90 -7.71 5.11
C ILE A 245 -15.62 -9.15 5.54
N ASP A 246 -15.90 -10.09 4.64
CA ASP A 246 -15.54 -11.50 4.78
C ASP A 246 -14.16 -11.80 4.17
N GLY A 247 -13.48 -12.81 4.72
CA GLY A 247 -12.13 -13.21 4.31
C GLY A 247 -12.06 -13.79 2.89
N ASP A 248 -13.04 -14.59 2.48
CA ASP A 248 -13.11 -15.13 1.11
C ASP A 248 -13.39 -14.00 0.12
N PHE A 249 -14.37 -13.15 0.45
CA PHE A 249 -14.71 -12.00 -0.39
C PHE A 249 -13.51 -11.10 -0.65
N ILE A 250 -12.78 -10.70 0.40
CA ILE A 250 -11.71 -9.72 0.23
C ILE A 250 -10.49 -10.30 -0.50
N ILE A 251 -10.18 -11.59 -0.32
CA ILE A 251 -9.15 -12.27 -1.10
C ILE A 251 -9.56 -12.32 -2.58
N TYR A 252 -10.80 -12.72 -2.86
CA TYR A 252 -11.34 -12.77 -4.22
C TYR A 252 -11.32 -11.38 -4.87
N TRP A 253 -11.84 -10.38 -4.17
CA TRP A 253 -11.91 -8.99 -4.63
C TRP A 253 -10.52 -8.41 -4.89
N THR A 254 -9.56 -8.70 -4.02
CA THR A 254 -8.16 -8.27 -4.21
C THR A 254 -7.55 -8.86 -5.47
N LYS A 255 -7.75 -10.16 -5.71
CA LYS A 255 -7.26 -10.83 -6.93
C LYS A 255 -7.95 -10.31 -8.19
N HIS A 256 -9.25 -10.02 -8.10
CA HIS A 256 -9.99 -9.35 -9.16
C HIS A 256 -9.42 -7.95 -9.49
N LEU A 257 -9.18 -7.11 -8.47
CA LEU A 257 -8.60 -5.76 -8.64
C LEU A 257 -7.19 -5.77 -9.24
N ALA A 258 -6.39 -6.78 -8.89
CA ALA A 258 -5.05 -7.01 -9.45
C ALA A 258 -5.06 -7.68 -10.84
N ASN A 259 -6.23 -7.89 -11.44
CA ASN A 259 -6.42 -8.54 -12.74
C ASN A 259 -5.89 -9.99 -12.82
N VAL A 260 -5.88 -10.73 -11.70
CA VAL A 260 -5.50 -12.15 -11.69
C VAL A 260 -6.47 -12.95 -12.59
N PRO A 261 -5.97 -13.76 -13.53
CA PRO A 261 -6.84 -14.54 -14.41
C PRO A 261 -7.83 -15.43 -13.64
N GLY A 262 -9.08 -15.47 -14.11
CA GLY A 262 -10.13 -16.30 -13.51
C GLY A 262 -10.96 -15.64 -12.40
N TYR A 263 -10.54 -14.48 -11.89
CA TYR A 263 -11.30 -13.70 -10.90
C TYR A 263 -12.24 -12.71 -11.61
N ILE A 264 -13.47 -13.17 -11.86
CA ILE A 264 -14.49 -12.48 -12.66
C ILE A 264 -15.55 -11.87 -11.74
N TYR A 265 -15.87 -10.60 -11.92
CA TYR A 265 -16.88 -9.90 -11.13
C TYR A 265 -18.12 -9.53 -11.94
N THR A 266 -17.95 -9.25 -13.24
CA THR A 266 -19.07 -8.83 -14.12
C THR A 266 -19.29 -9.78 -15.29
N GLU A 267 -20.51 -9.74 -15.85
CA GLU A 267 -20.85 -10.49 -17.06
C GLU A 267 -19.99 -10.08 -18.27
N GLU A 268 -19.63 -8.80 -18.37
CA GLU A 268 -18.75 -8.31 -19.43
C GLU A 268 -17.35 -8.94 -19.34
N GLU A 269 -16.78 -9.01 -18.13
CA GLU A 269 -15.50 -9.66 -17.88
C GLU A 269 -15.56 -11.17 -18.20
N ARG A 270 -16.67 -11.83 -17.85
CA ARG A 270 -16.92 -13.24 -18.20
C ARG A 270 -16.88 -13.45 -19.72
N LEU A 271 -17.60 -12.61 -20.47
CA LEU A 271 -17.64 -12.67 -21.93
C LEU A 271 -16.26 -12.37 -22.54
N ALA A 272 -15.53 -11.40 -22.00
CA ALA A 272 -14.18 -11.07 -22.44
C ALA A 272 -13.21 -12.26 -22.25
N LEU A 273 -13.26 -12.94 -21.10
CA LEU A 273 -12.47 -14.15 -20.86
C LEU A 273 -12.84 -15.27 -21.82
N GLN A 274 -14.14 -15.52 -22.04
CA GLN A 274 -14.59 -16.54 -23.00
C GLN A 274 -14.09 -16.27 -24.42
N ARG A 275 -14.09 -15.00 -24.87
CA ARG A 275 -13.53 -14.61 -26.17
C ARG A 275 -12.03 -14.88 -26.25
N LYS A 276 -11.27 -14.59 -25.18
CA LYS A 276 -9.83 -14.90 -25.10
C LYS A 276 -9.56 -16.40 -25.18
N LEU A 277 -10.29 -17.22 -24.41
CA LEU A 277 -10.16 -18.68 -24.41
C LEU A 277 -10.53 -19.33 -25.76
N LYS A 278 -11.53 -18.79 -26.46
CA LYS A 278 -11.85 -19.23 -27.83
C LYS A 278 -10.70 -18.95 -28.79
N LYS A 279 -10.09 -17.76 -28.72
CA LYS A 279 -8.94 -17.39 -29.58
C LYS A 279 -7.70 -18.24 -29.30
N SER A 280 -7.45 -18.63 -28.05
CA SER A 280 -6.30 -19.47 -27.70
C SER A 280 -6.45 -20.94 -28.08
N ARG A 281 -7.69 -21.43 -28.26
CA ARG A 281 -7.98 -22.78 -28.75
C ARG A 281 -7.88 -22.94 -30.28
N CYS A 282 -7.88 -21.83 -31.01
CA CYS A 282 -7.75 -21.81 -32.47
C CYS A 282 -6.30 -21.59 -32.96
N LYS A 283 -5.34 -21.53 -32.05
CA LYS A 283 -3.89 -21.52 -32.33
C LYS A 283 -3.30 -22.85 -31.90
#